data_AF-X0X662-F1
#
_entry.id   AF-X0X662-F1
#
_cell.length_a   1.000
_cell.length_b   1.000
_cell.length_c   1.000
_cell.angle_alpha   90.00
_cell.angle_beta   90.00
_cell.angle_gamma   90.00
#
_symmetry.space_group_name_H-M   'P 1'
#
loop_
_entity.id
_entity.type
_entity.pdbx_description
1 polymer ?
#
loop_
_entity_poly.entity_id
_entity_poly.type
_entity_poly.pdbx_seq_one_letter_code
_entity_poly.pdbx_strand_id
1 'polypeptide(L)'
;NPIFRPDRPPRPAYIMPFKSPYSRILNGGTDVEYYEPICAGDALTSTSKIADIVERTGGIGPMLLITGETTYKNQEGRVVATFRGTLIQY
;
A
#
# COMPACT_ATOMS: atom_id res chain seq x y z
N ASN A 1 -4.35 1.15 -19.97
CA ASN A 1 -4.77 1.20 -18.55
C ASN A 1 -4.83 -0.21 -18.01
N PRO A 2 -4.02 -0.61 -17.02
CA PRO A 2 -4.04 -1.98 -16.55
C PRO A 2 -5.34 -2.23 -15.77
N ILE A 3 -6.22 -3.03 -16.36
CA ILE A 3 -7.40 -3.61 -15.70
C ILE A 3 -6.89 -4.69 -14.74
N PHE A 4 -7.48 -4.79 -13.55
CA PHE A 4 -7.17 -5.86 -12.59
C PHE A 4 -7.25 -7.23 -13.28
N ARG A 5 -6.14 -7.97 -13.24
CA ARG A 5 -5.93 -9.25 -13.90
C ARG A 5 -5.86 -10.34 -12.82
N PRO A 6 -6.94 -11.08 -12.55
CA PRO A 6 -6.96 -12.06 -11.47
C PRO A 6 -6.01 -13.23 -11.71
N ASP A 7 -5.57 -13.42 -12.95
CA ASP A 7 -4.58 -14.41 -13.39
C ASP A 7 -3.12 -14.02 -13.07
N ARG A 8 -2.86 -12.77 -12.72
CA ARG A 8 -1.53 -12.32 -12.30
C ARG A 8 -1.47 -12.24 -10.78
N PRO A 9 -0.46 -12.86 -10.12
CA PRO A 9 -0.27 -12.65 -8.70
C PRO A 9 -0.05 -11.15 -8.50
N PRO A 10 -0.92 -10.46 -7.75
CA PRO A 10 -0.71 -9.05 -7.48
C PRO A 10 0.60 -8.96 -6.69
N ARG A 11 1.54 -8.11 -7.13
CA ARG A 11 2.43 -7.51 -6.14
C ARG A 11 1.50 -6.70 -5.23
N PRO A 12 1.39 -7.03 -3.94
CA PRO A 12 0.57 -6.21 -3.07
C PRO A 12 1.09 -4.78 -3.15
N ALA A 13 0.20 -3.81 -3.36
CA ALA A 13 0.59 -2.41 -3.57
C ALA A 13 1.43 -1.83 -2.41
N TYR A 14 1.40 -2.50 -1.25
CA TYR A 14 2.18 -2.18 -0.06
C TYR A 14 3.56 -2.85 0.01
N ILE A 15 3.93 -3.75 -0.91
CA ILE A 15 5.30 -4.32 -0.96
C ILE A 15 6.20 -3.36 -1.74
N MET A 16 7.19 -2.84 -1.02
CA MET A 16 8.05 -1.76 -1.48
C MET A 16 9.03 -2.22 -2.57
N PRO A 17 9.41 -1.33 -3.51
CA PRO A 17 10.28 -1.68 -4.63
C PRO A 17 11.78 -1.71 -4.27
N PHE A 18 12.15 -1.58 -2.99
CA PHE A 18 13.55 -1.55 -2.55
C PHE A 18 13.93 -2.81 -1.79
N LYS A 19 15.24 -3.14 -1.80
CA LYS A 19 15.78 -4.25 -1.03
C LYS A 19 15.95 -3.82 0.43
N SER A 20 15.47 -4.66 1.33
CA SER A 20 15.67 -4.52 2.77
C SER A 20 16.63 -5.60 3.26
N PRO A 21 17.49 -5.32 4.26
CA PRO A 21 18.29 -6.35 4.92
C PRO A 21 17.44 -7.31 5.77
N TYR A 22 16.20 -6.91 6.08
CA TYR A 22 15.26 -7.67 6.87
C TYR A 22 14.43 -8.61 5.99
N SER A 23 14.33 -9.88 6.40
CA SER A 23 13.65 -10.91 5.62
C SER A 23 12.23 -11.19 6.09
N ARG A 24 11.89 -10.79 7.33
CA ARG A 24 10.56 -11.00 7.90
C ARG A 24 9.72 -9.76 7.68
N ILE A 25 8.47 -9.96 7.29
CA ILE A 25 7.51 -8.90 7.03
C ILE A 25 6.28 -9.17 7.89
N LEU A 26 5.81 -8.15 8.59
CA LEU A 26 4.56 -8.15 9.35
C LEU A 26 3.70 -6.97 8.90
N ASN A 27 2.39 -7.18 8.80
CA ASN A 27 1.46 -6.07 8.61
C ASN A 27 1.30 -5.31 9.93
N GLY A 28 1.71 -4.05 9.97
CA GLY A 28 1.64 -3.17 11.13
C GLY A 28 0.34 -2.38 11.25
N GLY A 29 -0.52 -2.42 10.23
CA GLY A 29 -1.80 -1.71 10.23
C GLY A 29 -2.26 -1.32 8.83
N THR A 30 -3.55 -1.07 8.71
CA THR A 30 -4.18 -0.64 7.46
C THR A 30 -5.29 0.35 7.75
N ASP A 31 -5.22 1.51 7.13
CA ASP A 31 -6.24 2.55 7.15
C ASP A 31 -6.77 2.77 5.74
N VAL A 32 -8.10 2.86 5.61
CA VAL A 32 -8.75 3.17 4.34
C VAL A 32 -9.73 4.30 4.57
N GLU A 33 -9.58 5.35 3.77
CA GLU A 33 -10.47 6.50 3.76
C GLU A 33 -11.20 6.53 2.42
N TYR A 34 -12.53 6.50 2.45
CA TYR A 34 -13.39 6.59 1.27
C TYR A 34 -13.96 8.00 1.17
N TYR A 35 -13.88 8.60 -0.01
CA TYR A 35 -14.41 9.95 -0.27
C TYR A 35 -15.70 9.91 -1.10
N GLU A 36 -15.87 8.85 -1.90
CA GLU A 36 -17.06 8.63 -2.73
C GLU A 36 -17.37 7.12 -2.81
N PRO A 37 -18.63 6.73 -3.13
CA PRO A 37 -18.95 5.33 -3.42
C PRO A 37 -18.11 4.77 -4.57
N ILE A 38 -17.66 3.53 -4.42
CA ILE A 38 -17.01 2.75 -5.48
C ILE A 38 -17.97 1.63 -5.86
N CYS A 39 -18.35 1.59 -7.13
CA CYS A 39 -19.38 0.68 -7.63
C CYS A 39 -18.78 -0.42 -8.50
N ALA A 40 -19.51 -1.53 -8.62
CA ALA A 40 -19.15 -2.59 -9.55
C ALA A 40 -19.12 -2.03 -11.00
N GLY A 41 -18.01 -2.24 -11.70
CA GLY A 41 -17.80 -1.72 -13.06
C GLY A 41 -16.92 -0.47 -13.12
N ASP A 42 -16.62 0.18 -11.99
CA ASP A 42 -15.68 1.30 -11.97
C ASP A 42 -14.27 0.87 -12.38
N ALA A 43 -13.61 1.71 -13.16
CA ALA A 43 -12.22 1.53 -13.55
C ALA A 43 -11.34 2.45 -12.69
N LEU A 44 -10.70 1.88 -11.67
CA LEU A 44 -9.83 2.64 -10.78
C LEU A 44 -8.39 2.68 -11.28
N THR A 45 -7.77 3.86 -11.20
CA THR A 45 -6.33 4.06 -11.37
C THR A 45 -5.71 4.31 -10.00
N SER A 46 -4.72 3.50 -9.63
CA SER A 46 -4.01 3.59 -8.36
C SER A 46 -2.61 4.18 -8.53
N THR A 47 -2.25 5.15 -7.70
CA THR A 47 -0.86 5.65 -7.59
C THR A 47 -0.37 5.46 -6.17
N SER A 48 0.77 4.80 -6.00
CA SER A 48 1.35 4.54 -4.68
C SER A 48 2.64 5.31 -4.46
N LYS A 49 2.90 5.72 -3.22
CA LYS A 49 4.15 6.34 -2.77
C LYS A 49 4.56 5.79 -1.40
N ILE A 50 5.85 5.92 -1.11
CA ILE A 50 6.35 5.79 0.27
C ILE A 50 5.96 7.07 0.99
N ALA A 51 5.12 6.98 2.02
CA ALA A 51 4.74 8.11 2.84
C ALA A 51 5.75 8.35 3.96
N ASP A 52 6.29 7.27 4.55
CA ASP A 52 7.28 7.36 5.64
C ASP A 52 8.12 6.09 5.77
N ILE A 53 9.33 6.21 6.32
CA ILE A 53 10.18 5.11 6.75
C ILE A 53 10.85 5.50 8.07
N VAL A 54 10.61 4.71 9.12
CA VAL A 54 11.19 4.92 10.44
C VAL A 54 11.94 3.67 10.88
N GLU A 55 13.20 3.83 11.26
CA GLU A 55 13.95 2.79 11.93
C GLU A 55 13.67 2.83 13.45
N ARG A 56 13.45 1.65 14.04
CA ARG A 56 13.29 1.47 15.49
C ARG A 56 14.02 0.22 15.97
N THR A 57 14.33 0.17 17.25
CA THR A 57 14.82 -1.05 17.90
C THR A 57 13.72 -1.64 18.77
N GLY A 58 13.33 -2.88 18.51
CA GLY A 58 12.39 -3.64 19.34
C GLY A 58 13.08 -4.74 20.13
N GLY A 59 12.28 -5.57 20.81
CA GLY A 59 12.80 -6.65 21.65
C GLY A 59 13.59 -7.74 20.92
N ILE A 60 13.47 -7.82 19.59
CA ILE A 60 14.14 -8.82 18.74
C ILE A 60 15.20 -8.21 17.81
N GLY A 61 15.51 -6.92 17.96
CA GLY A 61 16.50 -6.23 17.15
C GLY A 61 15.95 -4.99 16.40
N PRO A 62 16.76 -4.43 15.49
CA PRO A 62 16.35 -3.29 14.68
C PRO A 62 15.26 -3.69 13.67
N MET A 63 14.39 -2.75 13.34
CA MET A 63 13.27 -2.92 12.42
C MET A 63 12.99 -1.63 11.64
N LEU A 64 12.37 -1.78 10.47
CA LEU A 64 11.82 -0.68 9.68
C LEU A 64 10.30 -0.69 9.77
N LEU A 65 9.72 0.43 10.15
CA LEU A 65 8.30 0.73 9.98
C LEU A 65 8.16 1.55 8.70
N ILE A 66 7.51 0.98 7.69
CA ILE A 66 7.38 1.59 6.37
C ILE A 66 5.91 1.85 6.10
N THR A 67 5.56 3.11 5.88
CA THR A 67 4.19 3.52 5.55
C THR A 67 4.09 3.75 4.05
N GLY A 68 3.28 2.95 3.37
CA GLY A 68 2.88 3.16 1.98
C GLY A 68 1.53 3.87 1.91
N GLU A 69 1.36 4.81 0.98
CA GLU A 69 0.08 5.47 0.69
C GLU A 69 -0.28 5.23 -0.77
N THR A 70 -1.50 4.77 -1.03
CA THR A 70 -2.06 4.58 -2.36
C THR A 70 -3.30 5.44 -2.53
N THR A 71 -3.31 6.28 -3.55
CA THR A 71 -4.48 7.08 -3.95
C THR A 71 -5.18 6.40 -5.12
N TYR A 72 -6.50 6.25 -5.03
CA TYR A 72 -7.35 5.69 -6.08
C TYR A 72 -8.19 6.79 -6.73
N LYS A 73 -8.14 6.85 -8.06
CA LYS A 73 -8.99 7.71 -8.88
C LYS A 73 -9.93 6.88 -9.75
N ASN A 74 -11.18 7.31 -9.90
CA ASN A 74 -12.12 6.68 -10.85
C ASN A 74 -11.84 7.09 -12.30
N GLN A 75 -12.65 6.58 -13.23
CA GLN A 75 -12.60 6.89 -14.67
C GLN A 75 -12.75 8.38 -15.01
N GLU A 76 -13.32 9.18 -14.12
CA GLU A 76 -13.47 10.63 -14.29
C GLU A 76 -12.30 11.41 -13.66
N GLY A 77 -11.33 10.71 -13.07
CA GLY A 77 -10.17 11.32 -12.42
C GLY A 77 -10.43 11.82 -11.00
N ARG A 78 -11.61 11.58 -10.42
CA ARG A 78 -11.97 11.95 -9.05
C ARG A 78 -11.31 10.99 -8.06
N VAL A 79 -10.77 11.53 -6.96
CA VAL A 79 -10.19 10.70 -5.90
C VAL A 79 -11.32 10.08 -5.08
N VAL A 80 -11.40 8.76 -5.10
CA VAL A 80 -12.49 8.01 -4.45
C VAL A 80 -12.07 7.34 -3.15
N ALA A 81 -10.78 7.03 -3.00
CA ALA A 81 -10.23 6.47 -1.76
C ALA A 81 -8.73 6.72 -1.62
N THR A 82 -8.27 6.73 -0.36
CA THR A 82 -6.87 6.63 0.01
C THR A 82 -6.67 5.41 0.91
N PHE A 83 -5.67 4.61 0.61
CA PHE A 83 -5.22 3.48 1.43
C PHE A 83 -3.87 3.82 2.04
N ARG A 84 -3.70 3.60 3.35
CA ARG A 84 -2.40 3.60 4.02
C ARG A 84 -2.14 2.26 4.65
N GLY A 85 -1.00 1.66 4.32
CA GLY A 85 -0.55 0.40 4.92
C GLY A 85 0.79 0.61 5.59
N THR A 86 0.93 0.11 6.81
CA THR A 86 2.22 0.04 7.50
C THR A 86 2.77 -1.37 7.42
N LEU A 87 3.99 -1.53 6.91
CA LEU A 87 4.76 -2.76 7.01
C LEU A 87 5.84 -2.63 8.08
N ILE A 88 6.03 -3.69 8.85
CA ILE A 88 7.16 -3.85 9.75
C ILE A 88 8.09 -4.88 9.13
N GLN A 89 9.35 -4.52 8.94
CA GLN A 89 10.40 -5.43 8.49
C GLN A 89 11.48 -5.56 9.56
N TYR A 90 11.84 -6.79 9.92
CA TYR A 90 12.81 -7.11 10.97
C TYR A 90 13.57 -8.43 10.73
#